data_AF-A0AAX4I5Q2-F1
#
_entry.id   AF-A0AAX4I5Q2-F1
#
_cell.length_a   1.000
_cell.length_b   1.000
_cell.length_c   1.000
_cell.angle_alpha   90.00
_cell.angle_beta   90.00
_cell.angle_gamma   90.00
#
_symmetry.space_group_name_H-M   'P 1'
#
loop_
_entity.id
_entity.type
_entity.pdbx_description
1 polymer ?
#
loop_
_entity_poly.entity_id
_entity_poly.type
_entity_poly.pdbx_seq_one_letter_code
_entity_poly.pdbx_strand_id
1 'polypeptide(L)'
;MPWSISRLSLLLALVYLCANGQGREVIGYRVTSKGEAEAINERNIPSRSDLYDSETGNQIGNGVHLVSKPGGWMEIPFRPNWHCVFKADKEKLRAATKLWIPSDQWWSKDTNIRQYVKRFGDPDKTLRFSYIDKWKKGKTLQMVIPTKMVNKNTLDIFAKCFPSRAELVAYESQKVSWLSWDIIGIPSKPRVTV
;
A
#
# COMPACT_ATOMS: atom_id res chain seq x y z
N MET A 1 25.27 -12.43 46.87
CA MET A 1 25.44 -11.40 45.82
C MET A 1 24.63 -11.79 44.59
N PRO A 2 23.38 -11.30 44.42
CA PRO A 2 22.53 -11.62 43.27
C PRO A 2 22.64 -10.52 42.22
N TRP A 3 23.76 -10.43 41.52
CA TRP A 3 24.03 -9.35 40.54
C TRP A 3 24.32 -9.84 39.11
N SER A 4 24.20 -11.15 38.87
CA SER A 4 24.57 -11.80 37.60
C SER A 4 23.35 -12.11 36.69
N ILE A 5 22.22 -12.57 37.26
CA ILE A 5 21.06 -13.05 36.48
C ILE A 5 20.32 -11.90 35.77
N SER A 6 20.30 -10.71 36.38
CA SER A 6 19.57 -9.55 35.85
C SER A 6 20.20 -9.00 34.56
N ARG A 7 21.54 -9.03 34.44
CA ARG A 7 22.26 -8.58 33.25
C ARG A 7 22.08 -9.51 32.06
N LEU A 8 22.03 -10.82 32.31
CA LEU A 8 21.82 -11.83 31.27
C LEU A 8 20.40 -11.74 30.68
N SER A 9 19.41 -11.45 31.54
CA SER A 9 18.02 -11.27 31.13
C SER A 9 17.82 -10.00 30.29
N LEU A 10 18.48 -8.90 30.67
CA LEU A 10 18.46 -7.65 29.89
C LEU A 10 19.12 -7.83 28.51
N LEU A 11 20.26 -8.51 28.45
CA LEU A 11 20.97 -8.79 27.21
C LEU A 11 20.14 -9.71 26.29
N LEU A 12 19.49 -10.74 26.83
CA LEU A 12 18.57 -11.58 26.06
C LEU A 12 17.40 -10.77 25.49
N ALA A 13 16.78 -9.90 26.30
CA ALA A 13 15.68 -9.04 25.86
C ALA A 13 16.13 -8.05 24.77
N LEU A 14 17.31 -7.44 24.91
CA LEU A 14 17.90 -6.56 23.88
C LEU A 14 18.24 -7.32 22.59
N VAL A 15 18.79 -8.53 22.67
CA VAL A 15 19.03 -9.38 21.49
C VAL A 15 17.72 -9.79 20.84
N TYR A 16 16.68 -10.10 21.63
CA TYR A 16 15.35 -10.41 21.10
C TYR A 16 14.68 -9.20 20.44
N LEU A 17 14.85 -8.00 20.99
CA LEU A 17 14.37 -6.74 20.40
C LEU A 17 15.14 -6.35 19.13
N CYS A 18 16.45 -6.58 19.09
CA CYS A 18 17.28 -6.33 17.90
C CYS A 18 17.06 -7.38 16.80
N ALA A 19 16.85 -8.65 17.16
CA ALA A 19 16.55 -9.73 16.21
C ALA A 19 15.11 -9.66 15.68
N ASN A 20 14.17 -9.18 16.50
CA ASN A 20 12.81 -8.83 16.07
C ASN A 20 12.73 -7.36 15.60
N GLY A 21 13.85 -6.77 15.15
CA GLY A 21 13.87 -5.48 14.48
C GLY A 21 12.95 -5.50 13.26
N GLN A 22 11.69 -5.13 13.50
CA GLN A 22 10.60 -4.79 12.58
C GLN A 22 10.86 -5.14 11.11
N GLY A 23 10.67 -6.43 10.79
CA GLY A 23 10.78 -6.90 9.41
C GLY A 23 9.79 -6.14 8.53
N ARG A 24 10.30 -5.41 7.53
CA ARG A 24 9.45 -4.76 6.53
C ARG A 24 9.11 -5.73 5.42
N GLU A 25 7.86 -5.74 4.98
CA GLU A 25 7.41 -6.53 3.84
C GLU A 25 6.97 -5.65 2.67
N VAL A 26 7.14 -6.13 1.45
CA VAL A 26 6.67 -5.44 0.24
C VAL A 26 5.15 -5.44 0.22
N ILE A 27 4.55 -4.25 0.19
CA ILE A 27 3.10 -4.08 0.18
C ILE A 27 2.55 -3.71 -1.19
N GLY A 28 3.40 -3.23 -2.10
CA GLY A 28 3.01 -2.96 -3.48
C GLY A 28 3.97 -2.03 -4.20
N TYR A 29 3.56 -1.63 -5.40
CA TYR A 29 4.34 -0.81 -6.33
C TYR A 29 3.47 0.26 -6.96
N ARG A 30 4.06 1.34 -7.44
CA ARG A 30 3.35 2.29 -8.32
C ARG A 30 4.30 2.99 -9.27
N VAL A 31 3.71 3.58 -10.30
CA VAL A 31 4.39 4.54 -11.18
C VAL A 31 4.02 5.95 -10.71
N THR A 32 4.99 6.87 -10.76
CA THR A 32 4.79 8.27 -10.40
C THR A 32 5.61 9.23 -11.28
N SER A 33 5.35 10.52 -11.14
CA SER A 33 6.14 11.61 -11.71
C SER A 33 7.52 11.70 -11.06
N LYS A 34 8.48 12.29 -11.77
CA LYS A 34 9.83 12.55 -11.26
C LYS A 34 9.82 13.32 -9.92
N GLY A 35 9.06 14.40 -9.82
CA GLY A 35 9.04 15.23 -8.61
C GLY A 35 8.49 14.48 -7.38
N GLU A 36 7.45 13.66 -7.54
CA GLU A 36 6.97 12.82 -6.42
C GLU A 36 7.99 11.73 -6.07
N ALA A 37 8.66 11.12 -7.04
CA ALA A 37 9.70 10.13 -6.79
C ALA A 37 10.93 10.70 -6.06
N GLU A 38 11.36 11.91 -6.41
CA GLU A 38 12.45 12.62 -5.73
C GLU A 38 12.07 12.92 -4.28
N ALA A 39 10.86 13.45 -4.05
CA ALA A 39 10.36 13.73 -2.71
C ALA A 39 10.17 12.46 -1.84
N ILE A 40 9.85 11.31 -2.47
CA ILE A 40 9.86 10.01 -1.81
C ILE A 40 11.28 9.60 -1.46
N ASN A 41 12.22 9.63 -2.42
CA ASN A 41 13.58 9.16 -2.22
C ASN A 41 14.37 9.97 -1.19
N GLU A 42 14.12 11.27 -1.09
CA GLU A 42 14.75 12.15 -0.10
C GLU A 42 14.43 11.72 1.34
N ARG A 43 13.18 11.30 1.58
CA ARG A 43 12.68 10.98 2.93
C ARG A 43 12.43 9.49 3.16
N ASN A 44 12.54 8.69 2.11
CA ASN A 44 12.14 7.28 2.02
C ASN A 44 10.71 6.99 2.51
N ILE A 45 9.81 7.97 2.41
CA ILE A 45 8.42 7.87 2.88
C ILE A 45 7.49 8.55 1.85
N PRO A 46 6.34 7.95 1.52
CA PRO A 46 5.36 8.62 0.69
C PRO A 46 4.57 9.68 1.47
N SER A 47 4.09 10.69 0.75
CA SER A 47 3.11 11.65 1.25
C SER A 47 2.05 11.89 0.18
N ARG A 48 0.85 12.27 0.59
CA ARG A 48 -0.22 12.64 -0.35
C ARG A 48 -0.88 13.92 0.11
N SER A 49 -0.95 14.91 -0.79
CA SER A 49 -1.72 16.12 -0.51
C SER A 49 -3.21 15.85 -0.67
N ASP A 50 -3.99 16.24 0.33
CA ASP A 50 -5.46 16.17 0.34
C ASP A 50 -6.07 16.99 -0.83
N LEU A 51 -5.32 17.92 -1.43
CA LEU A 51 -5.74 18.67 -2.63
C LEU A 51 -5.95 17.78 -3.86
N TYR A 52 -5.36 16.59 -3.88
CA TYR A 52 -5.57 15.60 -4.96
C TYR A 52 -6.70 14.62 -4.65
N ASP A 53 -7.33 14.74 -3.49
CA ASP A 53 -8.50 13.95 -3.15
C ASP A 53 -9.73 14.55 -3.83
N SER A 54 -10.58 13.68 -4.36
CA SER A 54 -11.74 14.05 -5.14
C SER A 54 -12.92 13.20 -4.71
N GLU A 55 -14.12 13.77 -4.78
CA GLU A 55 -15.35 13.00 -4.58
C GLU A 55 -15.55 11.97 -5.70
N THR A 56 -14.93 12.13 -6.88
CA THR A 56 -15.12 11.23 -8.03
C THR A 56 -13.81 10.92 -8.75
N GLY A 57 -13.82 9.94 -9.65
CA GLY A 57 -12.66 9.61 -10.50
C GLY A 57 -11.64 8.64 -9.87
N ASN A 58 -11.77 8.33 -8.58
CA ASN A 58 -10.98 7.30 -7.90
C ASN A 58 -11.82 6.04 -7.69
N GLN A 59 -11.45 4.93 -8.35
CA GLN A 59 -12.27 3.71 -8.38
C GLN A 59 -12.66 3.19 -6.98
N ILE A 60 -11.72 3.18 -6.03
CA ILE A 60 -11.93 2.67 -4.67
C ILE A 60 -11.61 3.73 -3.60
N GLY A 61 -11.80 5.00 -3.98
CA GLY A 61 -11.67 6.15 -3.11
C GLY A 61 -10.26 6.70 -3.00
N ASN A 62 -10.13 7.74 -2.17
CA ASN A 62 -8.94 8.59 -2.11
C ASN A 62 -7.75 7.95 -1.37
N GLY A 63 -6.54 8.13 -1.92
CA GLY A 63 -5.30 7.68 -1.29
C GLY A 63 -4.16 7.40 -2.27
N VAL A 64 -3.14 6.68 -1.78
CA VAL A 64 -2.05 6.19 -2.62
C VAL A 64 -2.44 4.82 -3.18
N HIS A 65 -2.60 4.76 -4.51
CA HIS A 65 -2.89 3.52 -5.24
C HIS A 65 -1.61 2.75 -5.54
N LEU A 66 -1.59 1.47 -5.19
CA LEU A 66 -0.52 0.53 -5.46
C LEU A 66 -1.02 -0.65 -6.29
N VAL A 67 -0.10 -1.36 -6.93
CA VAL A 67 -0.29 -2.66 -7.58
C VAL A 67 0.59 -3.74 -6.97
N SER A 68 0.18 -4.98 -7.15
CA SER A 68 0.88 -6.17 -6.65
C SER A 68 2.14 -6.57 -7.41
N LYS A 69 2.40 -6.00 -8.59
CA LYS A 69 3.53 -6.39 -9.47
C LYS A 69 4.46 -5.21 -9.77
N PRO A 70 5.78 -5.40 -9.77
CA PRO A 70 6.72 -4.37 -10.20
C PRO A 70 6.49 -4.05 -11.68
N GLY A 71 6.30 -2.76 -11.99
CA GLY A 71 5.86 -2.31 -13.32
C GLY A 71 4.47 -2.82 -13.73
N GLY A 72 3.60 -3.10 -12.76
CA GLY A 72 2.25 -3.61 -13.00
C GLY A 72 1.24 -2.57 -13.50
N TRP A 73 1.52 -1.28 -13.23
CA TRP A 73 0.69 -0.13 -13.60
C TRP A 73 1.06 0.45 -14.96
N MET A 74 0.18 1.30 -15.49
CA MET A 74 0.40 2.02 -16.74
C MET A 74 1.49 3.09 -16.55
N GLU A 75 2.41 3.17 -17.51
CA GLU A 75 3.32 4.30 -17.66
C GLU A 75 2.61 5.44 -18.39
N ILE A 76 2.82 6.68 -17.94
CA ILE A 76 2.26 7.87 -18.56
C ILE A 76 3.06 8.15 -19.85
N PRO A 77 2.42 8.13 -21.03
CA PRO A 77 3.10 8.45 -22.28
C PRO A 77 3.73 9.85 -22.24
N PHE A 78 4.87 10.01 -22.91
CA PHE A 78 5.56 11.30 -23.10
C PHE A 78 6.03 12.00 -21.81
N ARG A 79 6.14 11.29 -20.69
CA ARG A 79 6.70 11.81 -19.44
C ARG A 79 7.66 10.80 -18.80
N PRO A 80 8.68 11.25 -18.04
CA PRO A 80 9.49 10.34 -17.23
C PRO A 80 8.63 9.61 -16.21
N ASN A 81 8.67 8.28 -16.26
CA ASN A 81 7.95 7.40 -15.35
C ASN A 81 8.92 6.84 -14.31
N TRP A 82 8.67 7.17 -13.04
CA TRP A 82 9.44 6.61 -11.94
C TRP A 82 8.70 5.45 -11.31
N HIS A 83 9.43 4.39 -11.00
CA HIS A 83 8.88 3.12 -10.55
C HIS A 83 9.25 2.92 -9.09
N CYS A 84 8.24 2.83 -8.22
CA CYS A 84 8.44 2.80 -6.79
C CYS A 84 8.02 1.46 -6.18
N VAL A 85 8.81 0.99 -5.21
CA VAL A 85 8.44 -0.08 -4.27
C VAL A 85 8.00 0.55 -2.96
N PHE A 86 6.96 -0.02 -2.36
CA PHE A 86 6.45 0.35 -1.05
C PHE A 86 6.60 -0.87 -0.13
N LYS A 87 7.14 -0.64 1.06
CA LYS A 87 7.25 -1.61 2.14
C LYS A 87 6.60 -1.04 3.39
N ALA A 88 6.13 -1.90 4.29
CA ALA A 88 5.60 -1.49 5.59
C ALA A 88 6.12 -2.42 6.68
N ASP A 89 6.08 -1.95 7.92
CA ASP A 89 6.25 -2.81 9.08
C ASP A 89 5.21 -3.94 9.05
N LYS A 90 5.70 -5.19 9.13
CA LYS A 90 4.87 -6.39 9.00
C LYS A 90 3.80 -6.48 10.08
N GLU A 91 4.10 -6.06 11.30
CA GLU A 91 3.16 -6.16 12.42
C GLU A 91 2.04 -5.13 12.30
N LYS A 92 2.39 -3.88 11.95
CA LYS A 92 1.41 -2.83 11.65
C LYS A 92 0.58 -3.18 10.43
N LEU A 93 1.17 -3.77 9.38
CA LEU A 93 0.42 -4.23 8.21
C LEU A 93 -0.53 -5.35 8.59
N ARG A 94 -0.08 -6.34 9.36
CA ARG A 94 -0.91 -7.45 9.85
C ARG A 94 -2.10 -6.93 10.65
N ALA A 95 -1.87 -6.01 11.57
CA ALA A 95 -2.90 -5.40 12.41
C ALA A 95 -3.87 -4.46 11.67
N ALA A 96 -3.48 -3.90 10.52
CA ALA A 96 -4.32 -2.99 9.77
C ALA A 96 -5.56 -3.69 9.19
N THR A 97 -6.72 -3.03 9.29
CA THR A 97 -7.94 -3.47 8.63
C THR A 97 -7.76 -3.46 7.11
N LYS A 98 -8.13 -4.56 6.46
CA LYS A 98 -8.07 -4.75 5.02
C LYS A 98 -9.46 -5.12 4.52
N LEU A 99 -9.93 -4.47 3.45
CA LEU A 99 -11.28 -4.67 2.95
C LEU A 99 -11.31 -4.74 1.43
N TRP A 100 -11.96 -5.77 0.89
CA TRP A 100 -12.35 -5.81 -0.52
C TRP A 100 -13.53 -4.86 -0.75
N ILE A 101 -13.34 -3.90 -1.66
CA ILE A 101 -14.42 -3.03 -2.11
C ILE A 101 -15.18 -3.75 -3.22
N PRO A 102 -16.49 -3.96 -3.10
CA PRO A 102 -17.25 -4.69 -4.09
C PRO A 102 -17.52 -3.84 -5.34
N SER A 103 -17.73 -4.50 -6.48
CA SER A 103 -17.79 -3.85 -7.81
C SER A 103 -19.00 -2.94 -8.02
N ASP A 104 -20.03 -3.08 -7.19
CA ASP A 104 -21.18 -2.17 -7.12
C ASP A 104 -20.79 -0.80 -6.53
N GLN A 105 -19.78 -0.77 -5.66
CA GLN A 105 -19.25 0.45 -5.03
C GLN A 105 -18.12 1.12 -5.84
N TRP A 106 -17.55 0.44 -6.83
CA TRP A 106 -16.48 1.01 -7.65
C TRP A 106 -16.95 2.25 -8.40
N TRP A 107 -16.08 3.25 -8.50
CA TRP A 107 -16.35 4.54 -9.15
C TRP A 107 -17.50 5.35 -8.52
N SER A 108 -18.04 4.90 -7.39
CA SER A 108 -18.97 5.68 -6.59
C SER A 108 -18.27 6.90 -6.00
N LYS A 109 -19.05 7.85 -5.48
CA LYS A 109 -18.49 8.98 -4.76
C LYS A 109 -17.63 8.50 -3.58
N ASP A 110 -16.52 9.18 -3.27
CA ASP A 110 -15.66 8.79 -2.13
C ASP A 110 -16.47 8.78 -0.83
N THR A 111 -17.41 9.71 -0.65
CA THR A 111 -18.40 9.67 0.45
C THR A 111 -19.15 8.33 0.58
N ASN A 112 -19.60 7.74 -0.53
CA ASN A 112 -20.28 6.43 -0.54
C ASN A 112 -19.31 5.30 -0.21
N ILE A 113 -18.12 5.31 -0.79
CA ILE A 113 -17.07 4.31 -0.53
C ILE A 113 -16.69 4.34 0.96
N ARG A 114 -16.49 5.54 1.52
CA ARG A 114 -16.23 5.74 2.94
C ARG A 114 -17.37 5.23 3.80
N GLN A 115 -18.63 5.46 3.42
CA GLN A 115 -19.80 4.93 4.15
C GLN A 115 -19.86 3.40 4.13
N TYR A 116 -19.49 2.77 3.02
CA TYR A 116 -19.36 1.31 2.94
C TYR A 116 -18.25 0.81 3.90
N VAL A 117 -17.07 1.42 3.86
CA VAL A 117 -15.93 1.04 4.71
C VAL A 117 -16.26 1.17 6.20
N LYS A 118 -17.03 2.20 6.61
CA LYS A 118 -17.47 2.43 8.01
C LYS A 118 -18.17 1.23 8.65
N ARG A 119 -18.76 0.34 7.84
CA ARG A 119 -19.44 -0.87 8.34
C ARG A 119 -18.47 -1.93 8.87
N PHE A 120 -17.19 -1.84 8.50
CA PHE A 120 -16.15 -2.82 8.81
C PHE A 120 -14.95 -2.21 9.55
N GLY A 121 -14.74 -0.89 9.47
CA GLY A 121 -13.62 -0.21 10.11
C GLY A 121 -13.60 1.29 9.86
N ASP A 122 -12.51 1.95 10.25
CA ASP A 122 -12.31 3.38 10.03
C ASP A 122 -11.88 3.63 8.56
N PRO A 123 -12.61 4.43 7.77
CA PRO A 123 -12.24 4.74 6.38
C PRO A 123 -10.85 5.37 6.22
N ASP A 124 -10.35 6.05 7.25
CA ASP A 124 -9.05 6.70 7.25
C ASP A 124 -7.91 5.78 7.72
N LYS A 125 -8.23 4.52 8.10
CA LYS A 125 -7.26 3.52 8.58
C LYS A 125 -7.42 2.14 7.92
N THR A 126 -8.33 2.00 6.98
CA THR A 126 -8.63 0.73 6.31
C THR A 126 -8.00 0.69 4.92
N LEU A 127 -7.14 -0.30 4.68
CA LEU A 127 -6.60 -0.60 3.35
C LEU A 127 -7.72 -1.15 2.47
N ARG A 128 -7.85 -0.60 1.27
CA ARG A 128 -8.96 -0.93 0.35
C ARG A 128 -8.41 -1.67 -0.85
N PHE A 129 -9.04 -2.77 -1.23
CA PHE A 129 -8.57 -3.62 -2.31
C PHE A 129 -9.65 -3.81 -3.37
N SER A 130 -9.23 -3.92 -4.63
CA SER A 130 -10.09 -4.32 -5.75
C SER A 130 -9.25 -4.81 -6.93
N TYR A 131 -9.91 -5.35 -7.95
CA TYR A 131 -9.32 -5.35 -9.28
C TYR A 131 -9.41 -3.95 -9.89
N ILE A 132 -8.45 -3.57 -10.72
CA ILE A 132 -8.52 -2.33 -11.49
C ILE A 132 -9.47 -2.57 -12.65
N ASP A 133 -10.53 -1.77 -12.69
CA ASP A 133 -11.51 -1.84 -13.75
C ASP A 133 -10.87 -1.45 -15.10
N LYS A 134 -11.26 -2.14 -16.17
CA LYS A 134 -10.78 -1.95 -17.56
C LYS A 134 -9.27 -2.13 -17.81
N TRP A 135 -8.40 -2.18 -16.79
CA TRP A 135 -6.96 -2.38 -16.96
C TRP A 135 -6.58 -3.85 -17.11
N LYS A 136 -5.85 -4.19 -18.19
CA LYS A 136 -5.43 -5.58 -18.50
C LYS A 136 -6.58 -6.58 -18.37
N LYS A 137 -7.74 -6.23 -18.94
CA LYS A 137 -8.99 -7.01 -18.87
C LYS A 137 -9.44 -7.31 -17.44
N GLY A 138 -9.19 -6.40 -16.50
CA GLY A 138 -9.67 -6.54 -15.13
C GLY A 138 -8.91 -7.55 -14.26
N LYS A 139 -7.70 -7.95 -14.68
CA LYS A 139 -6.92 -9.01 -14.00
C LYS A 139 -5.87 -8.48 -13.02
N THR A 140 -5.68 -7.17 -12.97
CA THR A 140 -4.66 -6.54 -12.12
C THR A 140 -5.31 -6.07 -10.84
N LEU A 141 -4.75 -6.46 -9.70
CA LEU A 141 -5.20 -6.00 -8.39
C LEU A 141 -4.62 -4.62 -8.08
N GLN A 142 -5.39 -3.81 -7.37
CA GLN A 142 -4.92 -2.58 -6.71
C GLN A 142 -5.22 -2.60 -5.22
N MET A 143 -4.42 -1.83 -4.49
CA MET A 143 -4.62 -1.46 -3.10
C MET A 143 -4.59 0.06 -2.98
N VAL A 144 -5.50 0.64 -2.20
CA VAL A 144 -5.44 2.04 -1.75
C VAL A 144 -5.05 2.09 -0.29
N ILE A 145 -4.00 2.85 -0.01
CA ILE A 145 -3.67 3.33 1.33
C ILE A 145 -4.33 4.70 1.49
N PRO A 146 -5.34 4.85 2.38
CA PRO A 146 -6.06 6.13 2.54
C PRO A 146 -5.12 7.30 2.81
N THR A 147 -5.45 8.49 2.31
CA THR A 147 -4.61 9.69 2.42
C THR A 147 -4.16 9.97 3.86
N LYS A 148 -5.09 9.95 4.82
CA LYS A 148 -4.75 10.15 6.24
C LYS A 148 -3.86 9.05 6.82
N MET A 149 -4.02 7.81 6.35
CA MET A 149 -3.20 6.67 6.77
C MET A 149 -1.75 6.82 6.30
N VAL A 150 -1.57 7.25 5.05
CA VAL A 150 -0.25 7.59 4.47
C VAL A 150 0.39 8.73 5.23
N ASN A 151 -0.33 9.85 5.40
CA ASN A 151 0.23 11.07 6.00
C ASN A 151 0.54 10.92 7.49
N LYS A 152 -0.21 10.08 8.22
CA LYS A 152 0.11 9.72 9.62
C LYS A 152 1.15 8.61 9.74
N ASN A 153 1.60 8.06 8.62
CA ASN A 153 2.55 6.95 8.55
C ASN A 153 2.19 5.77 9.47
N THR A 154 0.92 5.40 9.57
CA THR A 154 0.46 4.41 10.57
C THR A 154 0.99 3.00 10.32
N LEU A 155 1.47 2.71 9.10
CA LEU A 155 2.08 1.44 8.72
C LEU A 155 3.62 1.43 8.82
N ASP A 156 4.25 2.54 9.22
CA ASP A 156 5.69 2.75 9.06
C ASP A 156 6.17 2.41 7.63
N ILE A 157 5.60 3.14 6.67
CA ILE A 157 5.81 2.94 5.25
C ILE A 157 7.21 3.42 4.89
N PHE A 158 7.96 2.52 4.26
CA PHE A 158 9.17 2.85 3.51
C PHE A 158 8.83 2.82 2.02
N ALA A 159 9.31 3.80 1.26
CA ALA A 159 9.19 3.78 -0.19
C ALA A 159 10.50 4.21 -0.86
N LYS A 160 10.79 3.59 -1.99
CA LYS A 160 11.94 3.92 -2.83
C LYS A 160 11.57 3.84 -4.30
N CYS A 161 12.03 4.81 -5.08
CA CYS A 161 11.69 5.00 -6.48
C CYS A 161 12.93 4.95 -7.37
N PHE A 162 12.75 4.40 -8.57
CA PHE A 162 13.79 4.19 -9.57
C PHE A 162 13.39 4.84 -10.90
N PRO A 163 14.35 5.39 -11.66
CA PRO A 163 14.10 5.98 -12.99
C PRO A 163 13.52 5.00 -14.01
N SER A 164 13.73 3.69 -13.83
CA SER A 164 13.30 2.67 -14.77
C SER A 164 12.69 1.44 -14.08
N ARG A 165 11.82 0.74 -14.82
CA ARG A 165 11.28 -0.55 -14.38
C ARG A 165 12.38 -1.59 -14.17
N ALA A 166 13.43 -1.57 -14.99
CA ALA A 166 14.53 -2.52 -14.90
C ALA A 166 15.28 -2.37 -13.58
N GLU A 167 15.59 -1.14 -13.18
CA GLU A 167 16.23 -0.84 -11.89
C GLU A 167 15.35 -1.23 -10.70
N LEU A 168 14.04 -0.93 -10.77
CA LEU A 168 13.10 -1.40 -9.75
C LEU A 168 13.16 -2.92 -9.61
N VAL A 169 13.08 -3.66 -10.71
CA VAL A 169 13.07 -5.14 -10.70
C VAL A 169 14.39 -5.71 -10.22
N ALA A 170 15.52 -5.06 -10.57
CA ALA A 170 16.84 -5.45 -10.07
C ALA A 170 16.97 -5.26 -8.56
N TYR A 171 16.34 -4.22 -8.01
CA TYR A 171 16.30 -3.97 -6.57
C TYR A 171 15.29 -4.84 -5.82
N GLU A 172 14.09 -4.99 -6.39
CA GLU A 172 12.96 -5.69 -5.79
C GLU A 172 12.06 -6.28 -6.88
N SER A 173 12.06 -7.60 -7.00
CA SER A 173 11.28 -8.34 -8.00
C SER A 173 10.07 -9.08 -7.42
N GLN A 174 9.89 -9.07 -6.10
CA GLN A 174 8.85 -9.83 -5.41
C GLN A 174 7.45 -9.42 -5.86
N LYS A 175 6.59 -10.39 -6.22
CA LYS A 175 5.16 -10.13 -6.44
C LYS A 175 4.43 -10.23 -5.11
N VAL A 176 3.52 -9.29 -4.84
CA VAL A 176 2.71 -9.31 -3.62
C VAL A 176 1.46 -10.15 -3.85
N SER A 177 1.23 -11.15 -3.01
CA SER A 177 0.10 -12.05 -3.12
C SER A 177 -1.06 -11.61 -2.22
N TRP A 178 -1.69 -10.47 -2.51
CA TRP A 178 -2.79 -9.96 -1.66
C TRP A 178 -3.97 -10.93 -1.53
N LEU A 179 -4.17 -11.85 -2.48
CA LEU A 179 -5.22 -12.88 -2.38
C LEU A 179 -4.98 -13.89 -1.25
N SER A 180 -3.75 -14.00 -0.72
CA SER A 180 -3.43 -14.85 0.42
C SER A 180 -3.43 -14.09 1.75
N TRP A 181 -3.79 -12.80 1.75
CA TRP A 181 -3.91 -12.01 2.97
C TRP A 181 -5.29 -12.19 3.58
N ASP A 182 -5.39 -11.99 4.90
CA ASP A 182 -6.66 -11.89 5.59
C ASP A 182 -7.29 -10.52 5.30
N ILE A 183 -8.23 -10.50 4.35
CA ILE A 183 -8.93 -9.31 3.86
C ILE A 183 -10.42 -9.56 3.97
N ILE A 184 -11.13 -8.64 4.63
CA ILE A 184 -12.57 -8.73 4.83
C ILE A 184 -13.28 -8.68 3.46
N GLY A 185 -14.28 -9.56 3.29
CA GLY A 185 -15.08 -9.67 2.07
C GLY A 185 -14.46 -10.58 1.02
N ILE A 186 -15.04 -10.57 -0.18
CA ILE A 186 -14.61 -11.42 -1.31
C ILE A 186 -14.22 -10.50 -2.48
N PRO A 187 -13.08 -10.75 -3.17
CA PRO A 187 -12.68 -9.96 -4.32
C PRO A 187 -13.73 -10.05 -5.44
N SER A 188 -14.38 -8.92 -5.73
CA SER A 188 -15.38 -8.82 -6.81
C SER A 188 -14.72 -8.75 -8.17
N LYS A 189 -15.26 -9.46 -9.16
CA LYS A 189 -14.79 -9.35 -10.56
C LYS A 189 -15.29 -8.02 -11.17
N PRO A 190 -14.51 -7.39 -12.06
CA PRO A 190 -14.99 -6.26 -12.84
C PRO A 190 -16.25 -6.61 -13.61
N ARG A 191 -17.20 -5.66 -13.68
CA ARG A 191 -18.41 -5.86 -14.46
C ARG A 191 -17.99 -6.00 -15.93
N VAL A 192 -18.20 -7.18 -16.49
CA VAL A 192 -18.04 -7.40 -17.92
C VAL A 192 -19.24 -6.75 -18.57
N THR A 193 -19.06 -5.57 -19.17
CA THR A 193 -20.03 -5.08 -20.15
C THR A 193 -19.92 -5.98 -21.36
N VAL A 194 -20.97 -6.77 -21.60
CA VAL A 194 -21.24 -7.45 -22.88
C VAL A 194 -21.56 -6.40 -23.93
#